data_AF-A0A2S7TE99-F1
#
_entry.id   AF-A0A2S7TE99-F1
#
_cell.length_a   1.000
_cell.length_b   1.000
_cell.length_c   1.000
_cell.angle_alpha   90.00
_cell.angle_beta   90.00
_cell.angle_gamma   90.00
#
_symmetry.space_group_name_H-M   'P 1'
#
loop_
_entity.id
_entity.type
_entity.pdbx_description
1 polymer ?
#
loop_
_entity_poly.entity_id
_entity_poly.type
_entity_poly.pdbx_seq_one_letter_code
_entity_poly.pdbx_strand_id
1 'polypeptide(L)'
;MSKKITPILILLFLIFSCSTSKRSVTKINPEQRLKDSLAFELCQIYGSDQGVRNMKLLKTTRIMKLLPNIDTISFNKIVDFIKKNGYPTEKLLGKDNFSFECVAGAATAVLLHNPHRLINEKEYLDLLLSEVEKGKLSRKKLALILDKYYWVRRDKSGHRRLLYGTQFGKPCFKYRTESDSVRAVIGLKPLSDLEFRKCEN
;
A
#
# COMPACT_ATOMS: atom_id res chain seq x y z
N MET A 1 -13.64 -46.99 51.66
CA MET A 1 -12.93 -45.93 50.95
C MET A 1 -13.28 -46.00 49.46
N SER A 2 -13.83 -44.91 48.94
CA SER A 2 -13.77 -44.48 47.54
C SER A 2 -14.68 -45.14 46.47
N LYS A 3 -15.14 -44.25 45.57
CA LYS A 3 -15.57 -44.45 44.18
C LYS A 3 -17.04 -44.79 43.87
N LYS A 4 -18.00 -43.93 44.26
CA LYS A 4 -19.26 -43.75 43.50
C LYS A 4 -19.77 -42.30 43.40
N ILE A 5 -18.96 -41.30 43.77
CA ILE A 5 -19.35 -39.87 43.66
C ILE A 5 -18.89 -39.25 42.33
N THR A 6 -18.00 -39.93 41.60
CA THR A 6 -17.33 -39.41 40.39
C THR A 6 -18.23 -39.21 39.16
N PRO A 7 -19.24 -40.05 38.83
CA PRO A 7 -19.99 -39.83 37.58
C PRO A 7 -21.03 -38.71 37.70
N ILE A 8 -21.50 -38.40 38.92
CA ILE A 8 -22.53 -37.36 39.16
C ILE A 8 -21.91 -35.96 39.09
N LEU A 9 -20.69 -35.77 39.60
CA LEU A 9 -19.97 -34.49 39.49
C LEU A 9 -19.61 -34.14 38.03
N ILE A 10 -19.26 -35.13 37.21
CA ILE A 10 -18.91 -34.93 35.79
C ILE A 10 -20.16 -34.53 34.99
N LEU A 11 -21.31 -35.13 35.30
CA LEU A 11 -22.57 -34.75 34.65
C LEU A 11 -23.00 -33.32 35.02
N LEU A 12 -22.81 -32.89 36.27
CA LEU A 12 -23.11 -31.52 36.71
C LEU A 12 -22.20 -30.46 36.06
N PHE A 13 -20.91 -30.77 35.83
CA PHE A 13 -19.98 -29.86 35.12
C PHE A 13 -20.33 -29.67 33.63
N LEU A 14 -20.89 -30.70 32.98
CA LEU A 14 -21.32 -30.63 31.58
C LEU A 14 -22.59 -29.77 31.40
N ILE A 15 -23.48 -29.73 32.39
CA ILE A 15 -24.73 -28.95 32.28
C ILE A 15 -24.48 -27.46 32.57
N PHE A 16 -23.50 -27.11 33.41
CA PHE A 16 -23.14 -25.72 33.72
C PHE A 16 -22.23 -25.04 32.68
N SER A 17 -21.54 -25.80 31.82
CA SER A 17 -20.72 -25.23 30.73
C SER A 17 -21.55 -24.78 29.52
N CYS A 18 -22.86 -25.06 29.50
CA CYS A 18 -23.82 -24.45 28.58
C CYS A 18 -24.53 -23.24 29.21
N SER A 19 -23.80 -22.41 29.96
CA SER A 19 -24.17 -20.99 30.00
C SER A 19 -23.85 -20.45 28.60
N THR A 20 -24.86 -20.43 27.74
CA THR A 20 -24.82 -19.59 26.55
C THR A 20 -24.57 -18.19 27.07
N SER A 21 -23.32 -17.75 26.99
CA SER A 21 -23.03 -16.34 26.88
C SER A 21 -23.99 -15.87 25.80
N LYS A 22 -25.02 -15.12 26.20
CA LYS A 22 -25.76 -14.26 25.29
C LYS A 22 -24.69 -13.28 24.84
N ARG A 23 -23.85 -13.73 23.91
CA ARG A 23 -23.00 -12.90 23.10
C ARG A 23 -24.05 -12.04 22.43
N SER A 24 -24.27 -10.86 23.01
CA SER A 24 -24.98 -9.78 22.36
C SER A 24 -24.40 -9.81 20.96
N VAL A 25 -25.19 -10.29 19.99
CA VAL A 25 -24.87 -10.06 18.60
C VAL A 25 -25.05 -8.57 18.49
N THR A 26 -23.98 -7.84 18.81
CA THR A 26 -23.87 -6.42 18.58
C THR A 26 -24.20 -6.31 17.11
N LYS A 27 -25.38 -5.76 16.79
CA LYS A 27 -25.78 -5.50 15.41
C LYS A 27 -24.61 -4.73 14.82
N ILE A 28 -23.81 -5.39 13.99
CA ILE A 28 -22.64 -4.76 13.39
C ILE A 28 -23.21 -3.60 12.59
N ASN A 29 -22.83 -2.38 12.96
CA ASN A 29 -23.25 -1.17 12.26
C ASN A 29 -22.93 -1.36 10.76
N PRO A 30 -23.89 -1.15 9.84
CA PRO A 30 -23.65 -1.25 8.40
C PRO A 30 -22.41 -0.47 7.93
N GLU A 31 -22.15 0.70 8.53
CA GLU A 31 -20.95 1.50 8.24
C GLU A 31 -19.67 0.77 8.64
N GLN A 32 -19.65 0.14 9.83
CA GLN A 32 -18.50 -0.64 10.28
C GLN A 32 -18.28 -1.86 9.38
N ARG A 33 -19.36 -2.55 9.00
CA ARG A 33 -19.29 -3.68 8.06
C ARG A 33 -18.69 -3.28 6.72
N LEU A 34 -19.04 -2.09 6.20
CA LEU A 34 -18.46 -1.57 4.96
C LEU A 34 -16.95 -1.31 5.14
N LYS A 35 -16.56 -0.64 6.23
CA LYS A 35 -15.15 -0.39 6.56
C LYS A 35 -14.34 -1.67 6.63
N ASP A 36 -14.87 -2.69 7.32
CA ASP A 36 -14.23 -4.00 7.46
C ASP A 36 -14.11 -4.72 6.11
N SER A 37 -15.13 -4.61 5.25
CA SER A 37 -15.09 -5.17 3.90
C SER A 37 -14.02 -4.52 3.03
N LEU A 38 -13.91 -3.18 3.07
CA LEU A 38 -12.90 -2.44 2.32
C LEU A 38 -11.48 -2.74 2.84
N ALA A 39 -11.33 -2.83 4.17
CA ALA A 39 -10.08 -3.21 4.80
C ALA A 39 -9.65 -4.63 4.39
N PHE A 40 -10.59 -5.56 4.37
CA PHE A 40 -10.34 -6.93 3.93
C PHE A 40 -9.89 -6.98 2.46
N GLU A 41 -10.57 -6.26 1.56
CA GLU A 41 -10.17 -6.15 0.15
C GLU A 41 -8.73 -5.61 0.00
N LEU A 42 -8.38 -4.56 0.75
CA LEU A 42 -7.01 -4.02 0.75
C LEU A 42 -5.98 -5.03 1.22
N CYS A 43 -6.27 -5.79 2.29
CA CYS A 43 -5.37 -6.83 2.77
C CYS A 43 -5.23 -8.00 1.80
N GLN A 44 -6.29 -8.35 1.05
CA GLN A 44 -6.19 -9.35 -0.02
C GLN A 44 -5.26 -8.87 -1.15
N ILE A 45 -5.37 -7.59 -1.54
CA ILE A 45 -4.51 -7.01 -2.56
C ILE A 45 -3.06 -6.95 -2.06
N TYR A 46 -2.83 -6.46 -0.84
CA TYR A 46 -1.51 -6.40 -0.23
C TYR A 46 -0.86 -7.78 -0.09
N GLY A 47 -1.61 -8.77 0.39
CA GLY A 47 -1.12 -10.14 0.53
C GLY A 47 -0.76 -10.77 -0.81
N SER A 48 -1.51 -10.46 -1.88
CA SER A 48 -1.20 -10.92 -3.24
C SER A 48 0.10 -10.28 -3.77
N ASP A 49 0.27 -8.97 -3.57
CA ASP A 49 1.45 -8.22 -3.97
C ASP A 49 2.70 -8.66 -3.19
N GLN A 50 2.61 -8.77 -1.87
CA GLN A 50 3.76 -9.09 -1.01
C GLN A 50 4.07 -10.59 -0.94
N GLY A 51 3.05 -11.45 -0.97
CA GLY A 51 3.21 -12.89 -0.77
C GLY A 51 4.10 -13.57 -1.82
N VAL A 52 4.10 -13.07 -3.05
CA VAL A 52 4.92 -13.60 -4.15
C VAL A 52 6.40 -13.25 -4.03
N ARG A 53 6.73 -12.31 -3.14
CA ARG A 53 8.10 -11.85 -2.83
C ARG A 53 8.75 -12.65 -1.71
N ASN A 54 8.18 -13.80 -1.34
CA ASN A 54 8.82 -14.73 -0.41
C ASN A 54 10.17 -15.21 -0.98
N MET A 55 11.25 -15.04 -0.22
CA MET A 55 12.61 -15.40 -0.65
C MET A 55 12.75 -16.86 -1.11
N LYS A 56 11.90 -17.78 -0.61
CA LYS A 56 11.88 -19.17 -1.08
C LYS A 56 11.37 -19.30 -2.52
N LEU A 57 10.41 -18.46 -2.92
CA LEU A 57 9.84 -18.44 -4.28
C LEU A 57 10.76 -17.71 -5.28
N LEU A 58 11.45 -16.66 -4.82
CA LEU A 58 12.33 -15.82 -5.63
C LEU A 58 13.64 -16.50 -6.07
N LYS A 59 13.94 -17.70 -5.57
CA LYS A 59 15.09 -18.50 -6.03
C LYS A 59 14.92 -19.04 -7.45
N THR A 60 13.71 -18.97 -8.02
CA THR A 60 13.43 -19.49 -9.36
C THR A 60 13.32 -18.36 -10.39
N THR A 61 14.01 -18.52 -11.53
CA THR A 61 13.93 -17.58 -12.66
C THR A 61 12.50 -17.46 -13.22
N ARG A 62 11.66 -18.49 -13.04
CA ARG A 62 10.25 -18.49 -13.45
C ARG A 62 9.42 -17.48 -12.67
N ILE A 63 9.54 -17.43 -11.34
CA ILE A 63 8.79 -16.47 -10.52
C ILE A 63 9.23 -15.04 -10.83
N MET A 64 10.54 -14.81 -10.99
CA MET A 64 11.05 -13.48 -11.36
C MET A 64 10.46 -12.96 -12.68
N LYS A 65 10.27 -13.83 -13.67
CA LYS A 65 9.62 -13.46 -14.95
C LYS A 65 8.12 -13.18 -14.81
N LEU A 66 7.46 -13.74 -13.79
CA LEU A 66 6.03 -13.55 -13.53
C LEU A 66 5.73 -12.32 -12.67
N LEU A 67 6.71 -11.84 -11.88
CA LEU A 67 6.52 -10.68 -10.98
C LEU A 67 5.88 -9.47 -11.68
N PRO A 68 6.33 -9.02 -12.88
CA PRO A 68 5.70 -7.87 -13.53
C PRO A 68 4.20 -8.06 -13.83
N ASN A 69 3.78 -9.29 -14.15
CA ASN A 69 2.37 -9.60 -14.41
C ASN A 69 1.57 -9.57 -13.10
N ILE A 70 2.12 -10.11 -12.03
CA ILE A 70 1.48 -10.11 -10.70
C ILE A 70 1.37 -8.68 -10.16
N ASP A 71 2.42 -7.89 -10.36
CA ASP A 71 2.46 -6.47 -10.03
C ASP A 71 1.40 -5.71 -10.82
N THR A 72 1.24 -5.99 -12.11
CA THR A 72 0.21 -5.38 -12.96
C THR A 72 -1.21 -5.73 -12.49
N ILE A 73 -1.46 -7.00 -12.11
CA ILE A 73 -2.77 -7.42 -11.58
C ILE A 73 -3.08 -6.68 -10.28
N SER A 74 -2.12 -6.61 -9.36
CA SER A 74 -2.29 -5.92 -8.07
C SER A 74 -2.51 -4.42 -8.28
N PHE A 75 -1.80 -3.82 -9.24
CA PHE A 75 -1.99 -2.43 -9.65
C PHE A 75 -3.41 -2.16 -10.14
N ASN A 76 -3.93 -2.99 -11.06
CA ASN A 76 -5.30 -2.83 -11.56
C ASN A 76 -6.31 -2.89 -10.41
N LYS A 77 -6.15 -3.83 -9.48
CA LYS A 77 -7.03 -3.94 -8.30
C LYS A 77 -6.97 -2.69 -7.42
N ILE A 78 -5.78 -2.14 -7.15
CA ILE A 78 -5.67 -0.88 -6.39
C ILE A 78 -6.27 0.30 -7.15
N VAL A 79 -6.06 0.40 -8.46
CA VAL A 79 -6.67 1.46 -9.27
C VAL A 79 -8.19 1.36 -9.22
N ASP A 80 -8.76 0.17 -9.37
CA ASP A 80 -10.21 -0.05 -9.29
C ASP A 80 -10.75 0.29 -7.90
N PHE A 81 -10.03 -0.09 -6.84
CA PHE A 81 -10.37 0.29 -5.48
C PHE A 81 -10.42 1.82 -5.34
N ILE A 82 -9.38 2.53 -5.82
CA ILE A 82 -9.30 3.99 -5.74
C ILE A 82 -10.41 4.66 -6.57
N LYS A 83 -10.70 4.15 -7.77
CA LYS A 83 -11.79 4.67 -8.61
C LYS A 83 -13.14 4.55 -7.91
N LYS A 84 -13.40 3.44 -7.21
CA LYS A 84 -14.68 3.16 -6.55
C LYS A 84 -14.83 3.87 -5.19
N ASN A 85 -13.77 3.88 -4.38
CA ASN A 85 -13.83 4.26 -2.96
C ASN A 85 -13.00 5.52 -2.62
N GLY A 86 -12.11 5.92 -3.53
CA GLY A 86 -11.04 6.88 -3.27
C GLY A 86 -9.80 6.26 -2.65
N TYR A 87 -8.76 7.07 -2.47
CA TYR A 87 -7.50 6.63 -1.89
C TYR A 87 -7.70 6.12 -0.44
N PRO A 88 -7.09 4.98 -0.04
CA PRO A 88 -7.18 4.46 1.32
C PRO A 88 -6.70 5.46 2.36
N THR A 89 -7.58 5.82 3.29
CA THR A 89 -7.30 6.75 4.39
C THR A 89 -7.91 6.24 5.69
N GLU A 90 -7.40 6.70 6.84
CA GLU A 90 -7.97 6.39 8.15
C GLU A 90 -9.46 6.80 8.23
N LYS A 91 -9.82 7.94 7.65
CA LYS A 91 -11.22 8.41 7.60
C LYS A 91 -12.13 7.42 6.86
N LEU A 92 -11.67 6.87 5.73
CA LEU A 92 -12.44 5.92 4.93
C LEU A 92 -12.61 4.57 5.65
N LEU A 93 -11.55 4.09 6.32
CA LEU A 93 -11.46 2.70 6.78
C LEU A 93 -11.69 2.55 8.29
N GLY A 94 -11.66 3.66 9.03
CA GLY A 94 -11.69 3.66 10.49
C GLY A 94 -10.30 3.39 11.07
N LYS A 95 -10.05 3.93 12.26
CA LYS A 95 -8.76 3.87 12.95
C LYS A 95 -8.28 2.44 13.19
N ASP A 96 -9.17 1.55 13.64
CA ASP A 96 -8.80 0.17 13.99
C ASP A 96 -8.35 -0.60 12.75
N ASN A 97 -9.11 -0.53 11.65
CA ASN A 97 -8.70 -1.17 10.39
C ASN A 97 -7.44 -0.53 9.81
N PHE A 98 -7.32 0.79 9.86
CA PHE A 98 -6.15 1.48 9.31
C PHE A 98 -4.87 1.23 10.12
N SER A 99 -4.98 0.72 11.35
CA SER A 99 -3.82 0.31 12.15
C SER A 99 -3.09 -0.92 11.59
N PHE A 100 -3.76 -1.72 10.75
CA PHE A 100 -3.13 -2.86 10.11
C PHE A 100 -2.27 -2.43 8.92
N GLU A 101 -1.02 -2.93 8.88
CA GLU A 101 -0.07 -2.65 7.80
C GLU A 101 -0.65 -2.98 6.42
N CYS A 102 -1.35 -4.11 6.29
CA CYS A 102 -1.95 -4.54 5.03
C CYS A 102 -3.06 -3.60 4.53
N VAL A 103 -3.59 -2.72 5.40
CA VAL A 103 -4.58 -1.72 5.05
C VAL A 103 -3.89 -0.39 4.72
N ALA A 104 -3.08 0.15 5.63
CA ALA A 104 -2.41 1.44 5.44
C ALA A 104 -1.35 1.41 4.33
N GLY A 105 -0.69 0.26 4.16
CA GLY A 105 0.40 0.04 3.22
C GLY A 105 -0.05 -0.34 1.80
N ALA A 106 -1.24 -0.94 1.64
CA ALA A 106 -1.70 -1.57 0.39
C ALA A 106 -1.44 -0.75 -0.87
N ALA A 107 -2.07 0.43 -0.96
CA ALA A 107 -1.94 1.27 -2.15
C ALA A 107 -0.49 1.71 -2.37
N THR A 108 0.23 2.08 -1.32
CA THR A 108 1.62 2.57 -1.45
C THR A 108 2.54 1.48 -1.99
N ALA A 109 2.45 0.27 -1.43
CA ALA A 109 3.30 -0.84 -1.80
C ALA A 109 3.10 -1.23 -3.28
N VAL A 110 1.85 -1.40 -3.69
CA VAL A 110 1.49 -1.77 -5.06
C VAL A 110 1.91 -0.69 -6.07
N LEU A 111 1.66 0.59 -5.76
CA LEU A 111 2.01 1.70 -6.65
C LEU A 111 3.54 1.84 -6.80
N LEU A 112 4.31 1.55 -5.75
CA LEU A 112 5.78 1.51 -5.79
C LEU A 112 6.35 0.37 -6.65
N HIS A 113 5.58 -0.68 -6.91
CA HIS A 113 6.00 -1.76 -7.81
C HIS A 113 5.70 -1.49 -9.29
N ASN A 114 4.73 -0.61 -9.59
CA ASN A 114 4.37 -0.25 -10.97
C ASN A 114 4.46 1.27 -11.24
N PRO A 115 5.53 1.96 -10.85
CA PRO A 115 5.59 3.41 -11.01
C PRO A 115 5.70 3.82 -12.48
N HIS A 116 6.09 2.91 -13.38
CA HIS A 116 6.13 3.15 -14.82
C HIS A 116 4.73 3.39 -15.42
N ARG A 117 3.70 2.73 -14.91
CA ARG A 117 2.32 2.94 -15.37
C ARG A 117 1.84 4.34 -15.01
N LEU A 118 2.20 4.83 -13.83
CA LEU A 118 1.87 6.20 -13.41
C LEU A 118 2.58 7.27 -14.23
N ILE A 119 3.79 6.99 -14.72
CA ILE A 119 4.56 7.92 -15.55
C ILE A 119 4.09 7.90 -17.01
N ASN A 120 3.79 6.71 -17.54
CA ASN A 120 3.53 6.53 -18.97
C ASN A 120 2.04 6.57 -19.34
N GLU A 121 1.13 6.31 -18.40
CA GLU A 121 -0.31 6.25 -18.64
C GLU A 121 -1.00 7.38 -17.86
N LYS A 122 -1.28 8.48 -18.57
CA LYS A 122 -1.78 9.74 -17.99
C LYS A 122 -3.02 9.55 -17.11
N GLU A 123 -3.92 8.65 -17.49
CA GLU A 123 -5.16 8.40 -16.74
C GLU A 123 -4.94 8.01 -15.27
N TYR A 124 -3.85 7.30 -14.95
CA TYR A 124 -3.57 6.92 -13.56
C TYR A 124 -2.90 8.02 -12.77
N LEU A 125 -2.06 8.83 -13.42
CA LEU A 125 -1.53 10.03 -12.78
C LEU A 125 -2.67 11.00 -12.46
N ASP A 126 -3.58 11.24 -13.41
CA ASP A 126 -4.74 12.10 -13.24
C ASP A 126 -5.65 11.60 -12.09
N LEU A 127 -5.86 10.28 -12.00
CA LEU A 127 -6.59 9.68 -10.87
C LEU A 127 -5.94 10.04 -9.54
N LEU A 128 -4.62 9.83 -9.39
CA LEU A 128 -3.92 10.13 -8.14
C LEU A 128 -3.85 11.62 -7.83
N LEU A 129 -3.71 12.47 -8.85
CA LEU A 129 -3.80 13.93 -8.70
C LEU A 129 -5.19 14.34 -8.21
N SER A 130 -6.26 13.74 -8.72
CA SER A 130 -7.61 14.00 -8.21
C SER A 130 -7.75 13.65 -6.72
N GLU A 131 -7.09 12.59 -6.26
CA GLU A 131 -7.07 12.21 -4.84
C GLU A 131 -6.19 13.14 -4.01
N VAL A 132 -5.17 13.76 -4.61
CA VAL A 132 -4.40 14.85 -4.00
C VAL A 132 -5.27 16.08 -3.79
N GLU A 133 -6.01 16.51 -4.80
CA GLU A 133 -6.88 17.69 -4.68
C GLU A 133 -8.03 17.46 -3.70
N LYS A 134 -8.51 16.22 -3.56
CA LYS A 134 -9.48 15.82 -2.52
C LYS A 134 -8.87 15.74 -1.11
N GLY A 135 -7.56 15.95 -0.96
CA GLY A 135 -6.85 15.84 0.33
C GLY A 135 -6.72 14.40 0.86
N LYS A 136 -7.00 13.39 0.03
CA LYS A 136 -6.91 11.96 0.41
C LYS A 136 -5.50 11.38 0.19
N LEU A 137 -4.72 12.00 -0.68
CA LEU A 137 -3.31 11.69 -0.94
C LEU A 137 -2.46 12.95 -0.76
N SER A 138 -1.29 12.86 -0.13
CA SER A 138 -0.39 14.01 -0.05
C SER A 138 0.50 14.10 -1.30
N ARG A 139 0.79 15.33 -1.75
CA ARG A 139 1.74 15.58 -2.86
C ARG A 139 3.11 14.95 -2.61
N LYS A 140 3.59 14.96 -1.35
CA LYS A 140 4.84 14.30 -0.95
C LYS A 140 4.80 12.78 -1.16
N LYS A 141 3.66 12.14 -0.84
CA LYS A 141 3.50 10.69 -1.04
C LYS A 141 3.37 10.34 -2.53
N LEU A 142 2.67 11.15 -3.32
CA LEU A 142 2.65 11.00 -4.78
C LEU A 142 4.06 11.12 -5.37
N ALA A 143 4.82 12.15 -4.98
CA ALA A 143 6.20 12.35 -5.41
C ALA A 143 7.07 11.12 -5.09
N LEU A 144 6.96 10.56 -3.87
CA LEU A 144 7.66 9.34 -3.49
C LEU A 144 7.37 8.18 -4.44
N ILE A 145 6.10 7.97 -4.77
CA ILE A 145 5.67 6.88 -5.65
C ILE A 145 6.27 7.06 -7.06
N LEU A 146 6.23 8.29 -7.60
CA LEU A 146 6.75 8.59 -8.93
C LEU A 146 8.28 8.52 -8.99
N ASP A 147 8.98 8.96 -7.95
CA ASP A 147 10.44 8.95 -7.89
C ASP A 147 11.02 7.53 -7.91
N LYS A 148 10.23 6.52 -7.52
CA LYS A 148 10.62 5.11 -7.63
C LYS A 148 10.91 4.69 -9.07
N TYR A 149 10.17 5.21 -10.05
CA TYR A 149 10.43 4.96 -11.48
C TYR A 149 11.83 5.42 -11.89
N TYR A 150 12.24 6.57 -11.37
CA TYR A 150 13.52 7.18 -11.66
C TYR A 150 14.66 6.56 -10.86
N TRP A 151 14.37 6.10 -9.64
CA TRP A 151 15.33 5.42 -8.77
C TRP A 151 15.88 4.12 -9.34
N VAL A 152 15.04 3.33 -10.03
CA VAL A 152 15.48 2.08 -10.68
C VAL A 152 16.27 2.32 -11.97
N ARG A 153 16.20 3.53 -12.53
CA ARG A 153 16.85 3.89 -13.80
C ARG A 153 18.21 4.54 -13.56
N ARG A 154 19.16 4.23 -14.44
CA ARG A 154 20.50 4.82 -14.46
C ARG A 154 20.71 5.61 -15.75
N ASP A 155 21.54 6.63 -15.66
CA ASP A 155 22.07 7.30 -16.85
C ASP A 155 23.30 6.57 -17.41
N LYS A 156 23.87 7.09 -18.50
CA LYS A 156 25.05 6.53 -19.16
C LYS A 156 26.27 6.42 -18.24
N SER A 157 26.36 7.29 -17.24
CA SER A 157 27.43 7.32 -16.23
C SER A 157 27.09 6.49 -14.98
N GLY A 158 26.00 5.72 -14.99
CA GLY A 158 25.58 4.87 -13.87
C GLY A 158 24.89 5.59 -12.71
N HIS A 159 24.65 6.90 -12.81
CA HIS A 159 23.95 7.66 -11.77
C HIS A 159 22.44 7.40 -11.82
N ARG A 160 21.84 7.26 -10.63
CA ARG A 160 20.38 7.25 -10.44
C ARG A 160 19.77 8.52 -11.05
N ARG A 161 18.69 8.36 -11.81
CA ARG A 161 17.98 9.48 -12.45
C ARG A 161 16.90 10.12 -11.57
N LEU A 162 17.05 10.08 -10.25
CA LEU A 162 16.09 10.66 -9.30
C LEU A 162 15.72 12.09 -9.69
N LEU A 163 14.43 12.44 -9.56
CA LEU A 163 13.90 13.75 -9.96
C LEU A 163 13.09 14.45 -8.86
N TYR A 164 12.55 13.73 -7.89
CA TYR A 164 11.62 14.36 -6.92
C TYR A 164 12.26 14.72 -5.58
N GLY A 165 13.49 14.29 -5.29
CA GLY A 165 14.15 14.59 -4.01
C GLY A 165 13.43 13.97 -2.82
N THR A 166 13.12 12.68 -2.95
CA THR A 166 12.39 11.92 -1.92
C THR A 166 13.35 11.13 -1.03
N GLN A 167 12.82 10.25 -0.18
CA GLN A 167 13.67 9.37 0.65
C GLN A 167 14.60 8.45 -0.16
N PHE A 168 14.37 8.30 -1.47
CA PHE A 168 15.29 7.56 -2.35
C PHE A 168 16.62 8.29 -2.61
N GLY A 169 16.68 9.60 -2.33
CA GLY A 169 17.89 10.41 -2.39
C GLY A 169 17.72 11.74 -3.12
N LYS A 170 18.82 12.49 -3.17
CA LYS A 170 18.89 13.78 -3.87
C LYS A 170 19.08 13.61 -5.38
N PRO A 171 18.32 14.32 -6.23
CA PRO A 171 18.59 14.40 -7.66
C PRO A 171 19.98 14.99 -7.95
N CYS A 172 20.59 14.59 -9.07
CA CYS A 172 21.79 15.25 -9.57
C CYS A 172 21.46 16.66 -10.07
N PHE A 173 22.34 17.63 -9.83
CA PHE A 173 22.12 19.02 -10.27
C PHE A 173 21.90 19.14 -11.78
N LYS A 174 22.53 18.28 -12.59
CA LYS A 174 22.33 18.21 -14.05
C LYS A 174 20.87 17.91 -14.47
N TYR A 175 20.05 17.36 -13.57
CA TYR A 175 18.64 17.08 -13.79
C TYR A 175 17.70 18.16 -13.27
N ARG A 176 18.20 19.32 -12.85
CA ARG A 176 17.37 20.38 -12.24
C ARG A 176 16.20 20.79 -13.11
N THR A 177 16.41 21.06 -14.39
CA THR A 177 15.32 21.46 -15.29
C THR A 177 14.24 20.37 -15.43
N GLU A 178 14.65 19.10 -15.52
CA GLU A 178 13.72 17.96 -15.58
C GLU A 178 12.97 17.80 -14.24
N SER A 179 13.69 17.93 -13.12
CA SER A 179 13.16 17.88 -11.75
C SER A 179 12.11 18.95 -11.52
N ASP A 180 12.41 20.21 -11.83
CA ASP A 180 11.49 21.34 -11.65
C ASP A 180 10.23 21.16 -12.50
N SER A 181 10.37 20.68 -13.73
CA SER A 181 9.25 20.37 -14.63
C SER A 181 8.33 19.30 -14.07
N VAL A 182 8.85 18.12 -13.69
CA VAL A 182 8.00 17.04 -13.17
C VAL A 182 7.40 17.34 -11.79
N ARG A 183 8.07 18.15 -10.98
CA ARG A 183 7.54 18.62 -9.69
C ARG A 183 6.38 19.59 -9.88
N ALA A 184 6.48 20.50 -10.86
CA ALA A 184 5.40 21.42 -11.19
C ALA A 184 4.12 20.69 -11.62
N VAL A 185 4.24 19.59 -12.38
CA VAL A 185 3.09 18.75 -12.81
C VAL A 185 2.25 18.27 -11.62
N ILE A 186 2.88 17.95 -10.49
CA ILE A 186 2.18 17.49 -9.27
C ILE A 186 1.97 18.60 -8.23
N GLY A 187 2.19 19.87 -8.61
CA GLY A 187 2.01 21.03 -7.76
C GLY A 187 3.04 21.17 -6.63
N LEU A 188 4.25 20.61 -6.79
CA LEU A 188 5.35 20.83 -5.87
C LEU A 188 6.23 22.00 -6.33
N LYS A 189 6.73 22.79 -5.38
CA LYS A 189 7.74 23.82 -5.64
C LYS A 189 9.05 23.20 -6.13
N PRO A 190 9.87 23.91 -6.91
CA PRO A 190 11.26 23.54 -7.19
C PRO A 190 12.02 23.16 -5.92
N LEU A 191 13.00 22.26 -6.06
CA LEU A 191 13.93 21.93 -4.98
C LEU A 191 14.93 23.08 -4.81
N SER A 192 15.37 23.30 -3.56
CA SER A 192 16.49 24.20 -3.29
C SER A 192 17.81 23.60 -3.76
N ASP A 193 18.82 24.42 -3.97
CA ASP A 193 20.16 23.97 -4.41
C ASP A 193 20.77 22.92 -3.46
N LEU A 194 20.49 23.03 -2.15
CA LEU A 194 20.95 22.09 -1.12
C LEU A 194 20.30 20.70 -1.22
N GLU A 195 19.16 20.60 -1.89
CA GLU A 195 18.44 19.35 -2.12
C GLU A 195 18.93 18.62 -3.38
N PHE A 196 19.85 19.21 -4.14
CA PHE A 196 20.59 18.56 -5.21
C PHE A 196 21.96 18.07 -4.72
N ARG A 197 22.50 17.08 -5.41
CA ARG A 197 23.91 16.67 -5.29
C ARG A 197 24.69 17.00 -6.55
N LYS A 198 25.97 17.32 -6.40
CA LYS A 198 26.91 17.36 -7.53
C LYS A 198 27.13 15.92 -7.99
N CYS A 199 26.96 15.67 -9.29
CA CYS A 199 27.25 14.39 -9.90
C CYS A 199 28.36 14.62 -10.91
N GLU A 200 29.39 13.79 -10.85
CA GLU A 200 30.46 13.79 -11.84
C GLU A 200 29.89 13.35 -13.20
N ASN A 201 30.57 13.74 -14.28
CA ASN A 201 30.17 13.40 -15.63
C ASN A 201 30.65 12.00 -16.01
#